data_AF-A0A7C7DSQ3-F1
#
_entry.id   AF-A0A7C7DSQ3-F1
#
_cell.length_a   1.000
_cell.length_b   1.000
_cell.length_c   1.000
_cell.angle_alpha   90.00
_cell.angle_beta   90.00
_cell.angle_gamma   90.00
#
_symmetry.space_group_name_H-M   'P 1'
#
loop_
_entity.id
_entity.type
_entity.pdbx_description
1 polymer ?
#
loop_
_entity_poly.entity_id
_entity_poly.type
_entity_poly.pdbx_seq_one_letter_code
_entity_poly.pdbx_strand_id
1 'polypeptide(L)'
;MFERLTLRTICSRHPNLCFWSAFLVLNFLLFLPMALLDAQSSLWLPAAIFTSDWWLTINQLFVWRTNLDPWRISVELTVLAALWVLVRRLQRRWVGALIGVIYGLMLAYAIYEALILSVWLLEPSFYSQFYLARDGLPFLAEHVKVGWRVLLLGGVGAALGVALIVVLLRVLLRSGASPTLHPASRVGISGLAALCVTATALFQMHTARPEMVPSSFGFKLERNIATSLKTYHDVMAFDDRQVQTCLLYTF
;
A
#
# COMPACT_ATOMS: atom_id res chain seq x y z
N MET A 1 16.47 24.70 10.37
CA MET A 1 17.88 24.52 9.91
C MET A 1 18.63 23.49 10.75
N PHE A 2 18.41 23.42 12.07
CA PHE A 2 19.05 22.45 12.98
C PHE A 2 18.66 20.97 12.77
N GLU A 3 17.40 20.63 12.46
CA GLU A 3 17.00 19.22 12.23
C GLU A 3 17.65 18.56 11.00
N ARG A 4 17.99 19.35 9.97
CA ARG A 4 18.64 18.83 8.78
C ARG A 4 20.10 18.40 9.05
N LEU A 5 20.71 18.97 10.09
CA LEU A 5 22.07 18.65 10.50
C LEU A 5 22.07 17.36 11.33
N THR A 6 21.14 17.21 12.28
CA THR A 6 21.09 16.01 13.14
C THR A 6 20.81 14.73 12.35
N LEU A 7 19.79 14.73 11.47
CA LEU A 7 19.46 13.54 10.67
C LEU A 7 20.58 13.16 9.71
N ARG A 8 21.25 14.14 9.10
CA ARG A 8 22.38 13.86 8.20
C ARG A 8 23.53 13.20 8.97
N THR A 9 23.89 13.74 10.13
CA THR A 9 25.01 13.25 10.93
C THR A 9 24.73 11.83 11.45
N ILE A 10 23.49 11.56 11.91
CA ILE A 10 23.08 10.23 12.36
C ILE A 10 23.09 9.23 11.20
N CYS A 11 22.54 9.59 10.04
CA CYS A 11 22.53 8.73 8.86
C CYS A 11 23.93 8.45 8.31
N SER A 12 24.87 9.39 8.43
CA SER A 12 26.26 9.15 8.05
C SER A 12 26.99 8.22 9.02
N ARG A 13 26.65 8.27 10.31
CA ARG A 13 27.29 7.46 11.36
C ARG A 13 26.73 6.04 11.41
N HIS A 14 25.43 5.87 11.18
CA HIS A 14 24.74 4.58 11.21
C HIS A 14 23.85 4.37 9.97
N PRO A 15 24.45 4.25 8.77
CA PRO A 15 23.70 4.15 7.52
C PRO A 15 22.78 2.93 7.47
N ASN A 16 23.19 1.79 8.04
CA ASN A 16 22.37 0.57 8.06
C ASN A 16 21.09 0.76 8.89
N LEU A 17 21.21 1.31 10.10
CA LEU A 17 20.05 1.52 10.98
C LEU A 17 19.05 2.51 10.36
N CYS A 18 19.54 3.61 9.79
CA CYS A 18 18.69 4.58 9.12
C CYS A 18 18.03 4.01 7.86
N PHE A 19 18.73 3.17 7.10
CA PHE A 19 18.16 2.49 5.94
C PHE A 19 17.02 1.55 6.33
N TRP A 20 17.28 0.61 7.25
CA TRP A 20 16.29 -0.39 7.66
C TRP A 20 15.11 0.23 8.39
N SER A 21 15.34 1.21 9.28
CA SER A 21 14.24 1.92 9.96
C SER A 21 13.35 2.67 8.97
N ALA A 22 13.93 3.44 8.04
CA ALA A 22 13.15 4.15 7.03
C ALA A 22 12.39 3.18 6.12
N PHE A 23 13.00 2.07 5.72
CA PHE A 23 12.35 1.02 4.93
C PHE A 23 11.15 0.42 5.67
N LEU A 24 11.35 0.01 6.93
CA LEU A 24 10.29 -0.59 7.74
C LEU A 24 9.14 0.37 8.00
N VAL A 25 9.43 1.63 8.33
CA VAL A 25 8.38 2.64 8.57
C VAL A 25 7.61 2.95 7.29
N LEU A 26 8.30 3.14 6.16
CA LEU A 26 7.62 3.39 4.88
C LEU A 26 6.76 2.19 4.44
N ASN A 27 7.25 0.99 4.66
CA ASN A 27 6.53 -0.23 4.37
C ASN A 27 5.29 -0.38 5.29
N PHE A 28 5.44 -0.14 6.59
CA PHE A 28 4.34 -0.14 7.56
C PHE A 28 3.27 0.89 7.18
N LEU A 29 3.66 2.10 6.77
CA LEU A 29 2.73 3.15 6.35
C LEU A 29 1.87 2.76 5.14
N LEU A 30 2.34 1.88 4.26
CA LEU A 30 1.55 1.40 3.11
C LEU A 30 0.38 0.50 3.55
N PHE A 31 0.52 -0.24 4.64
CA PHE A 31 -0.50 -1.17 5.13
C PHE A 31 -1.29 -0.63 6.33
N LEU A 32 -0.82 0.47 6.92
CA LEU A 32 -1.47 1.13 8.05
C LEU A 32 -2.93 1.54 7.78
N PRO A 33 -3.31 2.13 6.63
CA PRO A 33 -4.69 2.53 6.40
C PRO A 33 -5.66 1.35 6.51
N MET A 34 -5.28 0.20 5.97
CA MET A 34 -6.06 -1.02 6.01
C MET A 34 -6.22 -1.54 7.44
N ALA A 35 -5.12 -1.58 8.20
CA ALA A 35 -5.13 -2.04 9.59
C ALA A 35 -5.94 -1.11 10.52
N LEU A 36 -5.97 0.20 10.25
CA LEU A 36 -6.73 1.15 11.06
C LEU A 36 -8.25 1.11 10.78
N LEU A 37 -8.62 0.86 9.52
CA LEU A 37 -10.01 0.97 9.09
C LEU A 37 -10.78 -0.35 9.19
N ASP A 38 -10.11 -1.50 9.18
CA ASP A 38 -10.74 -2.81 9.39
C ASP A 38 -10.48 -3.34 10.81
N ALA A 39 -11.20 -2.79 11.80
CA ALA A 39 -11.04 -3.15 13.22
C ALA A 39 -11.46 -4.58 13.59
N GLN A 40 -12.17 -5.30 12.70
CA GLN A 40 -12.68 -6.66 12.99
C GLN A 40 -11.70 -7.76 12.55
N SER A 41 -10.93 -7.54 11.49
CA SER A 41 -9.97 -8.51 10.96
C SER A 41 -8.49 -8.12 11.17
N SER A 42 -8.23 -6.92 11.70
CA SER A 42 -6.88 -6.42 11.93
C SER A 42 -6.26 -6.94 13.23
N LEU A 43 -5.02 -7.38 13.13
CA LEU A 43 -4.17 -7.67 14.28
C LEU A 43 -2.89 -6.84 14.15
N TRP A 44 -2.57 -6.09 15.20
CA TRP A 44 -1.36 -5.27 15.28
C TRP A 44 -0.07 -6.09 15.21
N LEU A 45 -0.15 -7.36 15.60
CA LEU A 45 0.93 -8.33 15.54
C LEU A 45 0.55 -9.46 14.57
N PRO A 46 1.53 -10.04 13.86
CA PRO A 46 1.28 -11.19 13.03
C PRO A 46 0.85 -12.35 13.93
N ALA A 47 -0.43 -12.73 13.88
CA ALA A 47 -0.87 -13.96 14.52
C ALA A 47 -0.63 -15.14 13.58
N ALA A 48 0.29 -16.02 13.99
CA ALA A 48 0.39 -17.36 13.44
C ALA A 48 -0.41 -18.30 14.34
N ILE A 49 -1.21 -19.18 13.74
CA ILE A 49 -1.78 -20.29 14.50
C ILE A 49 -0.62 -21.27 14.63
N PHE A 50 -0.01 -21.35 15.82
CA PHE A 50 1.06 -22.30 16.11
C PHE A 50 0.49 -23.72 16.08
N THR A 51 0.40 -24.28 14.88
CA THR A 51 0.15 -25.71 14.67
C THR A 51 1.48 -26.46 14.78
N SER A 52 1.43 -27.77 14.99
CA SER A 52 2.62 -28.63 15.14
C SER A 52 3.55 -28.64 13.92
N ASP A 53 3.10 -28.14 12.76
CA ASP A 53 3.91 -28.01 11.55
C ASP A 53 4.61 -26.65 11.47
N TRP A 54 5.91 -26.66 11.73
CA TRP A 54 6.79 -25.49 11.61
C TRP A 54 6.81 -24.92 10.18
N TRP A 55 6.70 -25.77 9.15
CA TRP A 55 6.63 -25.32 7.75
C TRP A 55 5.37 -24.52 7.45
N LEU A 56 4.24 -24.97 8.00
CA LEU A 56 2.95 -24.30 7.85
C LEU A 56 2.94 -22.96 8.59
N THR A 57 3.60 -22.90 9.75
CA THR A 57 3.82 -21.66 10.51
C THR A 57 4.68 -20.66 9.72
N ILE A 58 5.76 -21.10 9.07
CA ILE A 58 6.60 -20.25 8.21
C ILE A 58 5.80 -19.76 6.99
N ASN A 59 5.02 -20.64 6.36
CA ASN A 59 4.19 -20.29 5.23
C ASN A 59 3.14 -19.23 5.62
N GLN A 60 2.51 -19.38 6.80
CA GLN A 60 1.59 -18.39 7.33
C GLN A 60 2.27 -17.04 7.62
N LEU A 61 3.48 -17.06 8.19
CA LEU A 61 4.20 -15.83 8.50
C LEU A 61 4.72 -15.10 7.26
N PHE A 62 5.18 -15.81 6.22
CA PHE A 62 5.91 -15.20 5.11
C PHE A 62 5.18 -15.17 3.77
N VAL A 63 4.12 -15.96 3.60
CA VAL A 63 3.41 -16.08 2.32
C VAL A 63 1.94 -15.69 2.48
N TRP A 64 1.25 -16.25 3.48
CA TRP A 64 -0.20 -16.11 3.62
C TRP A 64 -0.66 -15.79 5.04
N ARG A 65 -1.10 -14.56 5.29
CA ARG A 65 -1.70 -14.16 6.57
C ARG A 65 -3.17 -13.84 6.36
N THR A 66 -4.02 -14.61 7.05
CA THR A 66 -5.47 -14.35 7.08
C THR A 66 -5.83 -13.03 7.75
N ASN A 67 -4.96 -12.51 8.62
CA ASN A 67 -5.20 -11.24 9.32
C ASN A 67 -4.63 -10.05 8.54
N LEU A 68 -5.31 -8.91 8.59
CA LEU A 68 -4.82 -7.66 8.00
C LEU A 68 -3.87 -6.98 8.98
N ASP A 69 -2.56 -7.17 8.76
CA ASP A 69 -1.51 -6.64 9.63
C ASP A 69 -0.58 -5.67 8.88
N PRO A 70 -0.01 -4.68 9.58
CA PRO A 70 0.86 -3.69 8.97
C PRO A 70 2.30 -4.19 8.73
N TRP A 71 2.62 -5.43 9.09
CA TRP A 71 3.94 -6.05 8.94
C TRP A 71 4.10 -6.83 7.64
N ARG A 72 3.24 -6.56 6.66
CA ARG A 72 3.31 -7.10 5.30
C ARG A 72 4.39 -6.41 4.51
N ILE A 73 4.85 -7.04 3.44
CA ILE A 73 5.98 -6.52 2.67
C ILE A 73 5.48 -6.07 1.31
N SER A 74 5.70 -4.81 0.98
CA SER A 74 5.45 -4.31 -0.37
C SER A 74 6.55 -4.81 -1.32
N VAL A 75 6.13 -5.54 -2.35
CA VAL A 75 7.03 -6.07 -3.37
C VAL A 75 7.71 -4.93 -4.12
N GLU A 76 6.94 -3.92 -4.55
CA GLU A 76 7.46 -2.79 -5.32
C GLU A 76 8.44 -1.95 -4.51
N LEU A 77 8.11 -1.62 -3.24
CA LEU A 77 9.01 -0.85 -2.40
C LEU A 77 10.33 -1.60 -2.16
N THR A 78 10.24 -2.91 -1.92
CA THR A 78 11.42 -3.77 -1.73
C THR A 78 12.29 -3.82 -2.97
N VAL A 79 11.69 -4.06 -4.14
CA VAL A 79 12.42 -4.14 -5.41
C VAL A 79 13.05 -2.79 -5.74
N LEU A 80 12.33 -1.68 -5.57
CA LEU A 80 12.87 -0.33 -5.79
C LEU A 80 14.02 -0.02 -4.82
N ALA A 81 13.91 -0.41 -3.55
CA ALA A 81 14.97 -0.24 -2.57
C ALA A 81 16.22 -1.09 -2.93
N ALA A 82 16.03 -2.34 -3.32
CA ALA A 82 17.12 -3.21 -3.75
C ALA A 82 17.83 -2.67 -5.01
N LEU A 83 17.06 -2.27 -6.03
CA LEU A 83 17.59 -1.66 -7.26
C LEU A 83 18.37 -0.38 -6.94
N TRP A 84 17.85 0.47 -6.06
CA TRP A 84 18.52 1.70 -5.66
C TRP A 84 19.86 1.45 -4.95
N VAL A 85 19.93 0.44 -4.08
CA VAL A 85 21.14 0.08 -3.33
C VAL A 85 22.20 -0.58 -4.23
N LEU A 86 21.77 -1.45 -5.15
CA LEU A 86 22.66 -2.22 -6.01
C LEU A 86 23.16 -1.42 -7.22
N VAL A 87 22.28 -0.69 -7.89
CA VAL A 87 22.55 -0.07 -9.19
C VAL A 87 22.97 1.39 -8.99
N ARG A 88 24.28 1.62 -8.84
CA ARG A 88 24.84 2.99 -8.70
C ARG A 88 24.41 3.94 -9.82
N ARG A 89 24.24 3.45 -11.05
CA ARG A 89 23.78 4.25 -12.21
C ARG A 89 22.37 4.80 -12.01
N LEU A 90 21.55 4.11 -11.21
CA LEU A 90 20.15 4.46 -10.92
C LEU A 90 20.03 5.53 -9.82
N GLN A 91 21.11 5.84 -9.10
CA GLN A 91 21.14 6.79 -7.97
C GLN A 91 21.09 8.28 -8.41
N ARG A 92 20.35 8.59 -9.47
CA ARG A 92 20.15 9.95 -10.00
C ARG A 92 18.98 10.62 -9.28
N ARG A 93 19.02 11.95 -9.16
CA ARG A 93 17.96 12.74 -8.49
C ARG A 93 16.57 12.50 -9.09
N TRP A 94 16.47 12.41 -10.42
CA TRP A 94 15.22 12.14 -11.12
C TRP A 94 14.65 10.75 -10.81
N VAL A 95 15.50 9.73 -10.69
CA VAL A 95 15.03 8.38 -10.33
C VAL A 95 14.59 8.34 -8.87
N GLY A 96 15.29 9.05 -7.98
CA GLY A 96 14.83 9.22 -6.59
C GLY A 96 13.46 9.92 -6.51
N ALA A 97 13.21 10.91 -7.38
CA ALA A 97 11.90 11.54 -7.51
C ALA A 97 10.84 10.56 -8.04
N LEU A 98 11.17 9.76 -9.05
CA LEU A 98 10.30 8.72 -9.59
C LEU A 98 9.91 7.68 -8.52
N ILE A 99 10.86 7.20 -7.72
CA ILE A 99 10.58 6.30 -6.58
C ILE A 99 9.60 6.97 -5.61
N GLY A 100 9.79 8.25 -5.31
CA GLY A 100 8.88 9.01 -4.45
C GLY A 100 7.47 9.14 -5.03
N VAL A 101 7.35 9.38 -6.34
CA VAL A 101 6.04 9.43 -7.04
C VAL A 101 5.36 8.07 -7.01
N ILE A 102 6.08 6.99 -7.34
CA ILE A 102 5.55 5.62 -7.30
C ILE A 102 5.06 5.29 -5.89
N TYR A 103 5.87 5.57 -4.86
CA TYR A 103 5.46 5.37 -3.47
C TYR A 103 4.21 6.18 -3.11
N GLY A 104 4.14 7.44 -3.53
CA GLY A 104 2.96 8.29 -3.31
C GLY A 104 1.70 7.73 -3.94
N LEU A 105 1.80 7.21 -5.17
CA LEU A 105 0.69 6.55 -5.85
C LEU A 105 0.26 5.26 -5.13
N MET A 106 1.21 4.43 -4.70
CA MET A 106 0.92 3.22 -3.93
C MET A 106 0.22 3.56 -2.61
N LEU A 107 0.68 4.57 -1.89
CA LEU A 107 0.05 5.00 -0.64
C LEU A 107 -1.35 5.56 -0.87
N ALA A 108 -1.54 6.38 -1.92
CA ALA A 108 -2.86 6.90 -2.29
C ALA A 108 -3.82 5.75 -2.61
N TYR A 109 -3.36 4.75 -3.37
CA TYR A 109 -4.14 3.54 -3.66
C TYR A 109 -4.44 2.75 -2.38
N ALA A 110 -3.47 2.59 -1.47
CA ALA A 110 -3.68 1.87 -0.21
C ALA A 110 -4.74 2.54 0.68
N ILE A 111 -4.71 3.87 0.78
CA ILE A 111 -5.72 4.65 1.52
C ILE A 111 -7.09 4.48 0.85
N TYR A 112 -7.14 4.59 -0.47
CA TYR A 112 -8.35 4.38 -1.26
C TYR A 112 -8.94 2.98 -1.06
N GLU A 113 -8.12 1.93 -1.21
CA GLU A 113 -8.52 0.53 -1.03
C GLU A 113 -9.10 0.31 0.38
N ALA A 114 -8.40 0.81 1.42
CA ALA A 114 -8.84 0.70 2.80
C ALA A 114 -10.17 1.42 3.07
N LEU A 115 -10.35 2.64 2.56
CA LEU A 115 -11.60 3.41 2.71
C LEU A 115 -12.78 2.70 2.06
N ILE A 116 -12.59 2.17 0.85
CA ILE A 116 -13.64 1.47 0.14
C ILE A 116 -14.05 0.20 0.87
N LEU A 117 -13.07 -0.62 1.26
CA LEU A 117 -13.34 -1.86 1.96
C LEU A 117 -14.02 -1.61 3.31
N SER A 118 -13.59 -0.59 4.06
CA SER A 118 -14.17 -0.29 5.38
C SER A 118 -15.58 0.29 5.31
N VAL A 119 -15.85 1.16 4.33
CA VAL A 119 -17.15 1.86 4.24
C VAL A 119 -18.19 1.00 3.51
N TRP A 120 -17.78 0.31 2.46
CA TRP A 120 -18.72 -0.35 1.55
C TRP A 120 -18.66 -1.87 1.61
N LEU A 121 -17.64 -2.49 2.24
CA LEU A 121 -17.44 -3.95 2.25
C LEU A 121 -17.44 -4.58 0.85
N LEU A 122 -17.16 -3.78 -0.19
CA LEU A 122 -17.15 -4.19 -1.59
C LEU A 122 -15.72 -4.25 -2.13
N GLU A 123 -15.49 -5.14 -3.10
CA GLU A 123 -14.26 -5.12 -3.89
C GLU A 123 -14.12 -3.76 -4.58
N PRO A 124 -12.93 -3.13 -4.53
CA PRO A 124 -12.75 -1.81 -5.10
C PRO A 124 -12.89 -1.84 -6.63
N SER A 125 -13.75 -0.97 -7.14
CA SER A 125 -13.99 -0.76 -8.57
C SER A 125 -14.07 0.73 -8.86
N PHE A 126 -13.18 1.22 -9.73
CA PHE A 126 -13.18 2.62 -10.16
C PHE A 126 -14.51 3.03 -10.79
N TYR A 127 -15.16 2.12 -11.52
CA TYR A 127 -16.44 2.40 -12.18
C TYR A 127 -17.54 2.80 -11.18
N SER A 128 -17.89 1.91 -10.26
CA SER A 128 -18.97 2.15 -9.28
C SER A 128 -18.67 3.36 -8.40
N GLN A 129 -17.39 3.57 -8.07
CA GLN A 129 -16.99 4.64 -7.17
C GLN A 129 -16.86 5.99 -7.85
N PHE A 130 -16.66 6.03 -9.17
CA PHE A 130 -16.80 7.26 -9.94
C PHE A 130 -18.21 7.83 -9.81
N TYR A 131 -19.24 6.99 -9.96
CA TYR A 131 -20.63 7.40 -9.74
C TYR A 131 -20.91 7.75 -8.28
N LEU A 132 -20.34 7.01 -7.34
CA LEU A 132 -20.44 7.35 -5.92
C LEU A 132 -19.82 8.71 -5.59
N ALA A 133 -18.66 9.02 -6.18
CA ALA A 133 -18.01 10.30 -5.98
C ALA A 133 -18.75 11.44 -6.67
N ARG A 134 -19.35 11.18 -7.83
CA ARG A 134 -20.12 12.16 -8.59
C ARG A 134 -21.46 12.47 -7.93
N ASP A 135 -22.17 11.45 -7.49
CA ASP A 135 -23.58 11.55 -7.08
C ASP A 135 -23.78 11.41 -5.56
N GLY A 136 -22.92 10.64 -4.88
CA GLY A 136 -23.01 10.39 -3.42
C GLY A 136 -22.24 11.38 -2.55
N LEU A 137 -21.04 11.82 -2.95
CA LEU A 137 -20.24 12.77 -2.16
C LEU A 137 -20.90 14.15 -2.03
N PRO A 138 -21.53 14.75 -3.06
CA PRO A 138 -22.22 16.03 -2.91
C PRO A 138 -23.34 15.97 -1.88
N PHE A 139 -24.11 14.87 -1.87
CA PHE A 139 -25.14 14.64 -0.86
C PHE A 139 -24.57 14.59 0.56
N LEU A 140 -23.44 13.91 0.76
CA LEU A 140 -22.75 13.90 2.06
C LEU A 140 -22.21 15.28 2.43
N ALA A 141 -21.64 16.02 1.48
CA ALA A 141 -21.12 17.36 1.73
C ALA A 141 -22.21 18.35 2.18
N GLU A 142 -23.43 18.20 1.67
CA GLU A 142 -24.58 19.02 2.07
C GLU A 142 -25.10 18.70 3.48
N HIS A 143 -24.98 17.44 3.92
CA HIS A 143 -25.56 16.98 5.18
C HIS A 143 -24.55 16.86 6.33
N VAL A 144 -23.26 16.71 6.01
CA VAL A 144 -22.20 16.65 7.02
C VAL A 144 -21.82 18.08 7.41
N LYS A 145 -22.31 18.52 8.57
CA LYS A 145 -21.85 19.75 9.22
C LYS A 145 -20.44 19.56 9.80
N VAL A 146 -19.43 19.51 8.93
CA VAL A 146 -18.02 19.47 9.36
C VAL A 146 -17.65 20.84 9.91
N GLY A 147 -17.36 20.92 11.20
CA GLY A 147 -16.82 22.14 11.79
C GLY A 147 -15.47 22.50 11.16
N TRP A 148 -15.23 23.79 10.89
CA TRP A 148 -13.99 24.27 10.26
C TRP A 148 -12.70 23.76 10.96
N ARG A 149 -12.77 23.53 12.28
CA ARG A 149 -11.69 22.97 13.09
C ARG A 149 -11.26 21.58 12.62
N VAL A 150 -12.21 20.74 12.21
CA VAL A 150 -11.93 19.40 11.70
C VAL A 150 -11.22 19.49 10.35
N LEU A 151 -11.63 20.41 9.48
CA LEU A 151 -10.97 20.67 8.20
C LEU A 151 -9.54 21.19 8.39
N LEU A 152 -9.34 22.14 9.32
CA LEU A 152 -8.00 22.65 9.61
C LEU A 152 -7.11 21.56 10.22
N LEU A 153 -7.62 20.81 11.20
CA LEU A 153 -6.87 19.73 11.84
C LEU A 153 -6.51 18.63 10.82
N GLY A 154 -7.46 18.26 9.96
CA GLY A 154 -7.25 17.31 8.86
C GLY A 154 -6.21 17.81 7.85
N GLY A 155 -6.29 19.08 7.44
CA GLY A 155 -5.33 19.69 6.53
C GLY A 155 -3.92 19.75 7.09
N VAL A 156 -3.77 20.16 8.36
CA VAL A 156 -2.48 20.17 9.06
C VAL A 156 -1.94 18.74 9.21
N GLY A 157 -2.78 17.78 9.59
CA GLY A 157 -2.40 16.37 9.70
C GLY A 157 -1.91 15.79 8.38
N ALA A 158 -2.61 16.07 7.28
CA ALA A 158 -2.21 15.65 5.94
C ALA A 158 -0.86 16.27 5.53
N ALA A 159 -0.68 17.58 5.76
CA ALA A 159 0.58 18.26 5.45
C ALA A 159 1.77 17.68 6.24
N LEU A 160 1.58 17.39 7.53
CA LEU A 160 2.58 16.75 8.38
C LEU A 160 2.89 15.32 7.91
N GLY A 161 1.87 14.55 7.54
CA GLY A 161 2.01 13.20 6.98
C GLY A 161 2.86 13.19 5.70
N VAL A 162 2.55 14.08 4.76
CA VAL A 162 3.34 14.25 3.53
C VAL A 162 4.77 14.64 3.84
N ALA A 163 4.98 15.59 4.76
CA ALA A 163 6.33 16.00 5.17
C ALA A 163 7.12 14.83 5.76
N LEU A 164 6.50 14.01 6.63
CA LEU A 164 7.10 12.82 7.22
C LEU A 164 7.53 11.81 6.15
N ILE A 165 6.63 11.49 5.19
CA ILE A 165 6.93 10.58 4.08
C ILE A 165 8.12 11.08 3.26
N VAL A 166 8.12 12.37 2.92
CA VAL A 166 9.23 12.98 2.16
C VAL A 166 10.55 12.89 2.93
N VAL A 167 10.53 13.09 4.24
CA VAL A 167 11.72 12.93 5.10
C VAL A 167 12.19 11.49 5.10
N LEU A 168 11.30 10.52 5.32
CA LEU A 168 11.62 9.09 5.36
C LEU A 168 12.18 8.58 4.02
N LEU A 169 11.56 8.94 2.89
CA LEU A 169 12.06 8.60 1.56
C LEU A 169 13.46 9.19 1.32
N ARG A 170 13.69 10.44 1.73
CA ARG A 170 15.02 11.06 1.64
C ARG A 170 16.05 10.33 2.51
N VAL A 171 15.67 9.88 3.70
CA VAL A 171 16.53 9.08 4.58
C VAL A 171 16.86 7.76 3.91
N LEU A 172 15.85 7.01 3.44
CA LEU A 172 16.01 5.71 2.76
C LEU A 172 16.94 5.81 1.54
N LEU A 173 16.68 6.77 0.64
CA LEU A 173 17.46 6.92 -0.58
C LEU A 173 18.89 7.38 -0.31
N ARG A 174 19.12 8.25 0.69
CA ARG A 174 20.48 8.72 1.04
C ARG A 174 21.29 7.65 1.76
N SER A 175 20.69 6.93 2.71
CA SER A 175 21.37 5.86 3.44
C SER A 175 21.68 4.67 2.52
N GLY A 176 20.73 4.32 1.64
CA GLY A 176 20.90 3.26 0.63
C GLY A 176 21.96 3.57 -0.44
N ALA A 177 22.16 4.85 -0.77
CA ALA A 177 23.21 5.29 -1.68
C ALA A 177 24.59 5.46 -1.01
N SER A 178 24.68 5.28 0.32
CA SER A 178 25.94 5.48 1.02
C SER A 178 26.99 4.41 0.65
N PRO A 179 28.25 4.80 0.37
CA PRO A 179 29.32 3.83 0.16
C PRO A 179 29.62 3.00 1.42
N THR A 180 29.29 3.52 2.61
CA THR A 180 29.51 2.86 3.90
C THR A 180 28.40 1.90 4.31
N LEU A 181 27.38 1.68 3.45
CA LEU A 181 26.34 0.69 3.71
C LEU A 181 26.95 -0.72 3.70
N HIS A 182 26.75 -1.46 4.79
CA HIS A 182 27.40 -2.75 5.01
C HIS A 182 26.98 -3.78 3.94
N PRO A 183 27.90 -4.62 3.43
CA PRO A 183 27.57 -5.64 2.42
C PRO A 183 26.40 -6.54 2.83
N ALA A 184 26.32 -6.91 4.12
CA ALA A 184 25.20 -7.72 4.63
C ALA A 184 23.83 -7.04 4.44
N SER A 185 23.73 -5.71 4.57
CA SER A 185 22.46 -5.01 4.32
C SER A 185 22.10 -5.01 2.83
N ARG A 186 23.10 -4.95 1.95
CA ARG A 186 22.89 -5.07 0.49
C ARG A 186 22.40 -6.47 0.13
N VAL A 187 23.05 -7.50 0.67
CA VAL A 187 22.62 -8.90 0.48
C VAL A 187 21.24 -9.11 1.07
N GLY A 188 20.96 -8.57 2.26
CA GLY A 188 19.66 -8.68 2.92
C GLY A 188 18.51 -8.11 2.09
N ILE A 189 18.61 -6.85 1.62
CA ILE A 189 17.56 -6.26 0.79
C ILE A 189 17.43 -6.96 -0.57
N SER A 190 18.54 -7.45 -1.13
CA SER A 190 18.52 -8.18 -2.41
C SER A 190 17.86 -9.56 -2.27
N GLY A 191 18.17 -10.28 -1.19
CA GLY A 191 17.52 -11.54 -0.86
C GLY A 191 16.03 -11.36 -0.60
N LEU A 192 15.65 -10.30 0.11
CA LEU A 192 14.24 -9.97 0.37
C LEU A 192 13.51 -9.62 -0.94
N ALA A 193 14.15 -8.86 -1.84
CA ALA A 193 13.61 -8.59 -3.17
C ALA A 193 13.45 -9.85 -4.02
N ALA A 194 14.46 -10.73 -4.04
CA ALA A 194 14.40 -11.99 -4.76
C ALA A 194 13.28 -12.90 -4.22
N LEU A 195 13.12 -12.99 -2.90
CA LEU A 195 12.01 -13.71 -2.27
C LEU A 195 10.65 -13.11 -2.66
N CYS A 196 10.51 -11.79 -2.63
CA CYS A 196 9.28 -11.10 -3.03
C CYS A 196 8.93 -11.36 -4.50
N VAL A 197 9.91 -11.26 -5.40
CA VAL A 197 9.71 -11.50 -6.83
C VAL A 197 9.35 -12.97 -7.09
N THR A 198 10.06 -13.91 -6.47
CA THR A 198 9.78 -15.34 -6.59
C THR A 198 8.38 -15.67 -6.05
N ALA A 199 8.01 -15.16 -4.88
CA ALA A 199 6.67 -15.35 -4.32
C ALA A 199 5.60 -14.75 -5.25
N THR A 200 5.84 -13.56 -5.81
CA THR A 200 4.93 -12.93 -6.76
C THR A 200 4.78 -13.77 -8.04
N ALA A 201 5.89 -14.32 -8.57
CA ALA A 201 5.89 -15.14 -9.77
C ALA A 201 5.18 -16.49 -9.56
N LEU A 202 5.33 -17.11 -8.39
CA LEU A 202 4.69 -18.38 -8.06
C LEU A 202 3.19 -18.23 -7.75
N PHE A 203 2.78 -17.09 -7.19
CA PHE A 203 1.42 -16.88 -6.70
C PHE A 203 0.69 -15.73 -7.41
N GLN A 204 1.00 -15.45 -8.67
CA GLN A 204 0.49 -14.30 -9.44
C GLN A 204 -1.02 -14.02 -9.24
N MET A 205 -1.87 -15.04 -9.38
CA MET A 205 -3.33 -14.90 -9.23
C MET A 205 -3.80 -14.53 -7.81
N HIS A 206 -2.97 -14.72 -6.79
CA HIS A 206 -3.30 -14.48 -5.38
C HIS A 206 -2.67 -13.20 -4.82
N THR A 207 -1.69 -12.62 -5.52
CA THR A 207 -0.99 -11.39 -5.06
C THR A 207 -1.88 -10.16 -5.02
N ALA A 208 -2.99 -10.18 -5.74
CA ALA A 208 -4.03 -9.16 -5.68
C ALA A 208 -4.93 -9.31 -4.45
N ARG A 209 -4.85 -10.42 -3.70
CA ARG A 209 -5.68 -10.62 -2.52
C ARG A 209 -5.01 -10.02 -1.28
N PRO A 210 -5.80 -9.42 -0.37
CA PRO A 210 -5.30 -8.79 0.82
C PRO A 210 -4.89 -9.81 1.88
N GLU A 211 -4.73 -11.11 1.62
CA GLU A 211 -4.17 -12.09 2.58
C GLU A 211 -2.70 -12.44 2.30
N MET A 212 -2.15 -12.07 1.13
CA MET A 212 -0.74 -12.33 0.84
C MET A 212 0.20 -11.35 1.55
N VAL A 213 1.28 -11.90 2.09
CA VAL A 213 2.34 -11.13 2.77
C VAL A 213 3.16 -10.29 1.79
N PRO A 214 3.66 -10.83 0.67
CA PRO A 214 4.17 -10.02 -0.43
C PRO A 214 2.99 -9.49 -1.23
N SER A 215 2.56 -8.26 -0.91
CA SER A 215 1.48 -7.59 -1.62
C SER A 215 2.05 -6.76 -2.76
N SER A 216 1.47 -6.93 -3.96
CA SER A 216 1.78 -6.11 -5.12
C SER A 216 0.64 -5.14 -5.39
N PHE A 217 0.95 -3.85 -5.29
CA PHE A 217 0.03 -2.78 -5.64
C PHE A 217 -0.26 -2.73 -7.15
N GLY A 218 0.71 -3.14 -7.98
CA GLY A 218 0.52 -3.23 -9.44
C GLY A 218 -0.57 -4.22 -9.82
N PHE A 219 -0.52 -5.45 -9.29
CA PHE A 219 -1.53 -6.47 -9.57
C PHE A 219 -2.91 -6.11 -9.01
N LYS A 220 -2.96 -5.47 -7.84
CA LYS A 220 -4.22 -4.95 -7.28
C LYS A 220 -4.85 -3.89 -8.20
N LEU A 221 -4.04 -2.97 -8.72
CA LEU A 221 -4.51 -1.94 -9.65
C LEU A 221 -5.01 -2.55 -10.96
N GLU A 222 -4.28 -3.50 -11.53
CA GLU A 222 -4.69 -4.22 -12.74
C GLU A 222 -6.03 -4.94 -12.54
N ARG A 223 -6.19 -5.67 -11.44
CA ARG A 223 -7.45 -6.35 -11.10
C ARG A 223 -8.61 -5.36 -10.97
N ASN A 224 -8.40 -4.22 -10.31
CA ASN A 224 -9.44 -3.19 -10.18
C ASN A 224 -9.85 -2.61 -11.55
N ILE A 225 -8.89 -2.34 -12.44
CA ILE A 225 -9.18 -1.89 -13.82
C ILE A 225 -9.98 -2.96 -14.57
N ALA A 226 -9.57 -4.22 -14.50
CA ALA A 226 -10.25 -5.32 -15.15
C ALA A 226 -11.70 -5.48 -14.65
N THR A 227 -11.91 -5.45 -13.32
CA THR A 227 -13.25 -5.48 -12.72
C THR A 227 -14.08 -4.28 -13.17
N SER A 228 -13.50 -3.08 -13.22
CA SER A 228 -14.19 -1.87 -13.65
C SER A 228 -14.65 -1.93 -15.11
N LEU A 229 -13.81 -2.44 -16.01
CA LEU A 229 -14.17 -2.64 -17.42
C LEU A 229 -15.27 -3.68 -17.57
N LYS A 230 -15.20 -4.77 -16.80
CA LYS A 230 -16.25 -5.80 -16.78
C LYS A 230 -17.58 -5.21 -16.33
N THR A 231 -17.62 -4.49 -15.20
CA THR A 231 -18.85 -3.86 -14.71
C THR A 231 -19.42 -2.86 -15.71
N TYR A 232 -18.58 -2.08 -16.39
CA TYR A 232 -19.04 -1.18 -17.46
C TYR A 232 -19.74 -1.94 -18.59
N HIS A 233 -19.14 -3.04 -19.06
CA HIS A 233 -19.75 -3.87 -20.09
C HIS A 233 -21.03 -4.55 -19.62
N ASP A 234 -21.08 -5.03 -18.38
CA ASP A 234 -22.27 -5.65 -17.80
C ASP A 234 -23.44 -4.65 -17.73
N VAL A 235 -23.18 -3.40 -17.33
CA VAL A 235 -24.20 -2.32 -17.29
C VAL A 235 -24.64 -1.91 -18.69
N MET A 236 -23.73 -1.84 -19.66
CA MET A 236 -24.07 -1.50 -21.05
C MET A 236 -24.81 -2.63 -21.78
N ALA A 237 -24.55 -3.88 -21.42
CA ALA A 237 -25.25 -5.05 -21.95
C ALA A 237 -26.57 -5.34 -21.23
N PHE A 238 -26.86 -4.63 -20.13
CA PHE A 238 -28.08 -4.80 -19.34
C PHE A 238 -29.29 -4.28 -20.12
N ASP A 239 -30.18 -5.18 -20.52
CA ASP A 239 -31.45 -4.84 -21.16
C ASP A 239 -32.54 -4.64 -20.11
N ASP A 240 -32.88 -3.37 -19.84
CA ASP A 240 -33.93 -2.96 -18.90
C ASP A 240 -35.28 -3.65 -19.15
N ARG A 241 -35.55 -4.11 -20.38
CA ARG A 241 -36.81 -4.76 -20.73
C ARG A 241 -37.01 -6.09 -20.02
N GLN A 242 -35.95 -6.87 -19.78
CA GLN A 242 -36.05 -8.17 -19.08
C GLN A 242 -36.44 -8.00 -17.61
N VAL A 243 -35.93 -6.96 -16.95
CA VAL A 243 -36.25 -6.69 -15.54
C VAL A 243 -37.66 -6.14 -15.39
N GLN A 244 -38.07 -5.25 -16.30
CA GLN A 244 -39.45 -4.74 -16.32
C GLN A 244 -40.47 -5.84 -16.60
N THR A 245 -40.16 -6.82 -17.47
CA THR A 245 -41.06 -7.97 -17.68
C THR A 245 -41.16 -8.86 -16.46
N CYS A 246 -40.05 -9.19 -15.77
CA CYS A 246 -40.11 -9.97 -14.53
C CYS A 246 -40.92 -9.27 -13.42
N LEU A 247 -40.76 -7.95 -13.23
CA LEU A 247 -41.54 -7.19 -12.25
C LEU A 247 -43.04 -7.17 -12.56
N LEU A 248 -43.42 -7.12 -13.85
CA LEU A 248 -44.81 -7.20 -14.30
C LEU A 248 -45.45 -8.58 -14.07
N TYR A 249 -44.67 -9.66 -13.93
CA TYR A 249 -45.19 -10.99 -13.61
C TYR A 249 -45.30 -11.28 -12.10
N THR A 250 -44.85 -10.36 -11.24
CA THR A 250 -44.83 -10.55 -9.78
C THR A 250 -45.88 -9.71 -9.04
N PHE A 251 -46.69 -8.93 -9.76
CA PHE A 251 -47.84 -8.17 -9.25
C PHE A 251 -49.13 -8.52 -9.98
#